data_AF-A0A821WY28-F1
#
_entry.id   AF-A0A821WY28-F1
#
_cell.length_a   1.000
_cell.length_b   1.000
_cell.length_c   1.000
_cell.angle_alpha   90.00
_cell.angle_beta   90.00
_cell.angle_gamma   90.00
#
_symmetry.space_group_name_H-M   'P 1'
#
loop_
_entity.id
_entity.type
_entity.pdbx_description
1 polymer ?
#
loop_
_entity_poly.entity_id
_entity_poly.type
_entity_poly.pdbx_seq_one_letter_code
_entity_poly.pdbx_strand_id
1 'polypeptide(L)'
;LYTALSSDSHGLWRAQLALATCQINCFTKLNWKYYGPLFPDVFWSKSGSLLVHNDTHRYLFFNDSNISIAQTKDLIHYDLSSSLLLRTRSDHFDSVLVEAGPQPLKLSDNNYLFLYNSARHTTIP
;
A
#
# COMPACT_ATOMS: atom_id res chain seq x y z
N LEU A 1 -5.35 -1.44 -6.46
CA LEU A 1 -4.08 -1.82 -5.81
C LEU A 1 -4.20 -3.26 -5.33
N TYR A 2 -3.17 -4.08 -5.51
CA TYR A 2 -3.12 -5.43 -4.97
C TYR A 2 -1.68 -5.89 -4.83
N THR A 3 -1.41 -6.84 -3.94
CA THR A 3 -0.09 -7.49 -3.88
C THR A 3 -0.04 -8.57 -4.96
N ALA A 4 0.87 -8.42 -5.92
CA ALA A 4 1.16 -9.41 -6.94
C ALA A 4 2.37 -10.25 -6.54
N LEU A 5 2.33 -11.54 -6.88
CA LEU A 5 3.47 -12.45 -6.75
C LEU A 5 4.10 -12.63 -8.12
N SER A 6 5.41 -12.44 -8.23
CA SER A 6 6.20 -12.71 -9.44
C SER A 6 7.49 -13.44 -9.07
N SER A 7 8.08 -14.19 -10.00
CA SER A 7 9.42 -14.75 -9.85
C SER A 7 10.41 -13.99 -10.73
N ASP A 8 11.61 -13.73 -10.25
CA ASP A 8 12.69 -13.23 -11.11
C ASP A 8 13.38 -14.34 -11.91
N SER A 9 14.36 -13.96 -12.73
CA SER A 9 15.15 -14.87 -13.58
C SER A 9 15.93 -15.94 -12.79
N HIS A 10 16.07 -15.78 -11.48
CA HIS A 10 16.75 -16.72 -10.59
C HIS A 10 15.76 -17.58 -9.78
N GLY A 11 14.46 -17.46 -10.05
CA GLY A 11 13.42 -18.19 -9.33
C GLY A 11 13.11 -17.65 -7.94
N LEU A 12 13.58 -16.44 -7.60
CA LEU A 12 13.23 -15.80 -6.34
C LEU A 12 11.85 -15.16 -6.46
N TRP A 13 10.98 -15.48 -5.51
CA TRP A 13 9.64 -14.92 -5.42
C TRP A 13 9.67 -13.52 -4.82
N ARG A 14 8.92 -12.61 -5.45
CA ARG A 14 8.75 -11.21 -5.06
C ARG A 14 7.27 -10.96 -4.79
N ALA A 15 6.96 -10.37 -3.63
CA ALA A 15 5.66 -9.80 -3.36
C ALA A 15 5.75 -8.29 -3.61
N GLN A 16 5.03 -7.80 -4.63
CA GLN A 16 5.10 -6.40 -5.03
C GLN A 16 3.71 -5.77 -5.11
N LEU A 17 3.61 -4.51 -4.67
CA LEU A 17 2.39 -3.75 -4.76
C LEU A 17 2.20 -3.34 -6.22
N ALA A 18 1.09 -3.78 -6.81
CA ALA A 18 0.80 -3.61 -8.21
C ALA A 18 -0.48 -2.79 -8.47
N LEU A 19 -0.54 -2.21 -9.67
CA LEU A 19 -1.63 -1.38 -10.12
C LEU A 19 -2.39 -2.01 -11.30
N ALA A 20 -3.71 -1.97 -11.18
CA ALA A 20 -4.62 -2.11 -12.30
C ALA A 20 -5.70 -1.03 -12.19
N THR A 21 -6.16 -0.51 -13.31
CA THR A 21 -7.22 0.51 -13.37
C THR A 21 -8.37 0.06 -14.25
N CYS A 22 -9.56 0.55 -13.95
CA CYS A 22 -10.75 0.42 -14.78
C CYS A 22 -11.55 1.73 -14.74
N GLN A 23 -12.19 2.10 -15.86
CA GLN A 23 -12.86 3.40 -16.02
C GLN A 23 -14.40 3.33 -16.09
N ILE A 24 -14.99 2.28 -16.66
CA ILE A 24 -16.43 2.25 -16.99
C ILE A 24 -17.13 1.00 -16.44
N ASN A 25 -16.62 -0.20 -16.71
CA ASN A 25 -17.22 -1.46 -16.25
C ASN A 25 -16.19 -2.35 -15.57
N CYS A 26 -16.11 -2.27 -14.24
CA CYS A 26 -15.06 -2.91 -13.46
C CYS A 26 -15.42 -4.31 -12.95
N PHE A 27 -16.57 -4.85 -13.38
CA PHE A 27 -17.04 -6.19 -13.00
C PHE A 27 -16.46 -7.30 -13.89
N THR A 28 -15.85 -6.95 -15.03
CA THR A 28 -15.25 -7.92 -15.96
C THR A 28 -13.74 -7.75 -16.01
N LYS A 29 -12.99 -8.85 -15.84
CA LYS A 29 -11.52 -8.86 -15.87
C LYS A 29 -10.93 -8.19 -17.12
N LEU A 30 -11.56 -8.37 -18.29
CA LEU A 30 -11.09 -7.82 -19.57
C LEU A 30 -11.05 -6.28 -19.61
N ASN A 31 -11.80 -5.61 -18.74
CA ASN A 31 -11.87 -4.14 -18.70
C ASN A 31 -10.81 -3.52 -17.76
N TRP A 32 -9.99 -4.34 -17.12
CA TRP A 32 -8.90 -3.89 -16.26
C TRP A 32 -7.61 -3.79 -17.06
N LYS A 33 -7.00 -2.61 -17.05
CA LYS A 33 -5.65 -2.41 -17.56
C LYS A 33 -4.65 -2.65 -16.44
N TYR A 34 -3.79 -3.65 -16.60
CA TYR A 34 -2.68 -3.92 -15.69
C TYR A 34 -1.47 -3.04 -16.03
N TYR A 35 -0.85 -2.46 -15.01
CA TYR A 35 0.33 -1.58 -15.14
C TYR A 35 1.62 -2.20 -14.58
N GLY A 36 1.53 -3.29 -13.81
CA GLY A 36 2.71 -3.86 -13.16
C GLY A 36 2.88 -3.42 -11.70
N PRO A 37 4.03 -3.79 -11.09
CA PRO A 37 4.50 -3.25 -9.83
C PRO A 37 4.62 -1.72 -9.88
N LEU A 38 4.17 -1.05 -8.83
CA LEU A 38 4.33 0.40 -8.67
C LEU A 38 5.79 0.81 -8.41
N PHE A 39 6.54 -0.09 -7.78
CA PHE A 39 7.96 0.10 -7.46
C PHE A 39 8.76 -1.11 -7.97
N PRO A 40 9.06 -1.17 -9.28
CA PRO A 40 9.68 -2.34 -9.91
C PRO A 40 11.01 -2.76 -9.27
N ASP A 41 11.78 -1.78 -8.82
CA ASP A 41 13.10 -1.98 -8.20
C ASP A 41 13.03 -2.34 -6.70
N VAL A 42 11.84 -2.27 -6.10
CA VAL A 42 11.64 -2.64 -4.69
C VAL A 42 11.24 -4.11 -4.63
N PHE A 43 12.16 -4.94 -4.11
CA PHE A 43 12.01 -6.39 -4.03
C PHE A 43 10.74 -6.84 -3.29
N TRP A 44 10.39 -6.12 -2.22
CA TRP A 44 9.24 -6.41 -1.37
C TRP A 44 8.43 -5.14 -1.12
N SER A 45 7.22 -5.08 -1.67
CA SER A 45 6.25 -4.01 -1.43
C SER A 45 4.85 -4.59 -1.41
N LYS A 46 4.00 -4.17 -0.47
CA LYS A 46 2.64 -4.72 -0.31
C LYS A 46 1.75 -3.76 0.46
N SER A 47 0.52 -4.18 0.75
CA SER A 47 -0.40 -3.51 1.68
C SER A 47 -0.61 -2.03 1.36
N GLY A 48 -1.13 -1.75 0.16
CA GLY A 48 -1.32 -0.40 -0.36
C GLY A 48 -2.69 0.20 -0.03
N SER A 49 -2.71 1.43 0.45
CA SER A 49 -3.90 2.24 0.71
C SER A 49 -3.78 3.61 0.04
N LEU A 50 -4.77 3.97 -0.79
CA LEU A 50 -4.74 5.19 -1.60
C LEU A 50 -5.67 6.26 -1.03
N LEU A 51 -5.13 7.42 -0.69
CA LEU A 51 -5.90 8.61 -0.36
C LEU A 51 -5.88 9.60 -1.53
N VAL A 52 -7.03 9.80 -2.15
CA VAL A 52 -7.25 10.89 -3.11
C VAL A 52 -7.97 12.02 -2.38
N HIS A 53 -7.21 12.96 -1.82
CA HIS A 53 -7.79 14.08 -1.07
C HIS A 53 -8.33 15.15 -2.03
N ASN A 54 -7.53 15.51 -3.04
CA ASN A 54 -7.92 16.40 -4.15
C ASN A 54 -6.96 16.18 -5.34
N ASP A 55 -7.05 17.04 -6.35
CA ASP A 55 -6.25 16.90 -7.58
C ASP A 55 -4.74 17.08 -7.39
N THR A 56 -4.31 17.74 -6.31
CA THR A 56 -2.90 18.02 -6.02
C THR A 56 -2.36 17.20 -4.86
N HIS A 57 -3.24 16.62 -4.05
CA HIS A 57 -2.90 15.88 -2.84
C HIS A 57 -3.43 14.45 -2.95
N ARG A 58 -2.58 13.56 -3.49
CA ARG A 58 -2.87 12.14 -3.63
C ARG A 58 -1.72 11.35 -3.04
N TYR A 59 -2.02 10.50 -2.06
CA TYR A 59 -1.03 9.77 -1.28
C TYR A 59 -1.28 8.28 -1.37
N LEU A 60 -0.20 7.52 -1.53
CA LEU A 60 -0.18 6.08 -1.37
C LEU A 60 0.56 5.75 -0.07
N PHE A 61 -0.10 4.99 0.79
CA PHE A 61 0.47 4.41 2.00
C PHE A 61 0.73 2.94 1.72
N PHE A 62 1.93 2.44 1.95
CA PHE A 62 2.25 1.05 1.60
C PHE A 62 3.42 0.48 2.42
N ASN A 63 3.75 -0.77 2.14
CA ASN A 63 4.83 -1.58 2.71
C ASN A 63 4.42 -2.36 3.98
N ASP A 64 5.27 -3.30 4.39
CA ASP A 64 5.20 -4.01 5.67
C ASP A 64 6.40 -3.65 6.57
N SER A 65 6.24 -3.81 7.89
CA SER A 65 7.17 -3.36 8.94
C SER A 65 7.23 -1.85 9.18
N ASN A 66 6.99 -1.02 8.18
CA ASN A 66 6.66 0.40 8.35
C ASN A 66 5.69 0.82 7.25
N ILE A 67 4.86 1.84 7.50
CA ILE A 67 3.98 2.41 6.48
C ILE A 67 4.70 3.57 5.80
N SER A 68 5.23 3.31 4.61
CA SER A 68 5.84 4.28 3.70
C SER A 68 4.79 5.19 3.06
N ILE A 69 5.21 6.38 2.63
CA ILE A 69 4.38 7.34 1.91
C ILE A 69 4.95 7.51 0.50
N ALA A 70 4.07 7.52 -0.51
CA ALA A 70 4.38 8.01 -1.85
C ALA A 70 3.31 9.00 -2.31
N GLN A 71 3.67 9.90 -3.22
CA GLN A 71 2.76 10.87 -3.81
C GLN A 71 2.57 10.61 -5.30
N THR A 72 1.44 11.01 -5.85
CA THR A 72 1.15 10.85 -7.28
C THR A 72 0.40 12.05 -7.83
N LYS A 73 0.65 12.37 -9.10
CA LYS A 73 -0.08 13.41 -9.85
C LYS A 73 -1.16 12.83 -10.76
N ASP A 74 -1.02 11.58 -11.18
CA ASP A 74 -1.83 10.94 -12.22
C ASP A 74 -2.42 9.57 -11.83
N LEU A 75 -2.21 9.14 -10.58
CA LEU A 75 -2.60 7.83 -10.03
C LEU A 75 -1.90 6.63 -10.66
N ILE A 76 -0.93 6.85 -11.55
CA ILE A 76 -0.18 5.83 -12.28
C ILE A 76 1.27 5.80 -11.81
N HIS A 77 1.92 6.96 -11.70
CA HIS A 77 3.31 7.11 -11.28
C HIS A 77 3.39 7.66 -9.85
N TYR A 78 4.28 7.10 -9.05
CA TYR A 78 4.39 7.41 -7.61
C TYR A 78 5.82 7.79 -7.23
N ASP A 79 5.97 8.95 -6.59
CA ASP A 79 7.23 9.44 -6.05
C ASP A 79 7.33 9.07 -4.56
N LEU A 80 8.39 8.35 -4.18
CA LEU A 80 8.62 7.94 -2.79
C LEU A 80 8.95 9.13 -1.90
N SER A 81 8.30 9.22 -0.74
CA SER A 81 8.68 10.14 0.32
C SER A 81 9.76 9.52 1.21
N SER A 82 10.65 10.36 1.74
CA SER A 82 11.59 9.97 2.80
C SER A 82 10.90 9.80 4.17
N SER A 83 9.67 10.29 4.31
CA SER A 83 8.88 10.18 5.54
C SER A 83 8.04 8.91 5.57
N LEU A 84 7.77 8.43 6.78
CA LEU A 84 6.89 7.30 7.05
C LEU A 84 5.64 7.81 7.77
N LEU A 85 4.49 7.22 7.47
CA LEU A 85 3.26 7.47 8.22
C LEU A 85 3.31 6.82 9.60
N LEU A 86 3.78 5.58 9.65
CA LEU A 86 3.83 4.78 10.87
C LEU A 86 5.06 3.87 10.88
N ARG A 87 5.67 3.72 12.06
CA ARG A 87 6.72 2.75 12.33
C ARG A 87 6.21 1.72 13.34
N THR A 88 6.74 0.50 13.30
CA THR A 88 6.51 -0.46 14.39
C THR A 88 6.97 0.13 15.72
N ARG A 89 6.28 -0.24 16.79
CA ARG A 89 6.56 0.23 18.16
C ARG A 89 6.86 -0.98 19.02
N SER A 90 8.10 -1.13 19.45
CA SER A 90 8.62 -2.35 20.06
C SER A 90 7.86 -2.82 21.31
N ASP A 91 7.22 -1.90 22.02
CA ASP A 91 6.48 -2.10 23.27
C ASP A 91 4.95 -2.17 23.08
N HIS A 92 4.46 -2.18 21.85
CA HIS A 92 3.03 -2.16 21.53
C HIS A 92 2.57 -3.44 20.79
N PHE A 93 1.28 -3.50 20.49
CA PHE A 93 0.66 -4.61 19.74
C PHE A 93 1.12 -4.72 18.28
N ASP A 94 1.79 -3.68 17.77
CA ASP A 94 2.31 -3.53 16.42
C ASP A 94 3.86 -3.54 16.40
N SER A 95 4.45 -4.32 17.30
CA SER A 95 5.90 -4.39 17.48
C SER A 95 6.65 -5.10 16.36
N VAL A 96 5.99 -5.98 15.62
CA VAL A 96 6.62 -6.78 14.56
C VAL A 96 6.33 -6.20 13.19
N LEU A 97 5.09 -5.76 12.98
CA LEU A 97 4.62 -5.40 11.64
C LEU A 97 3.46 -4.41 11.74
N VAL A 98 3.46 -3.46 10.81
CA VAL A 98 2.33 -2.59 10.48
C VAL A 98 2.13 -2.61 8.97
N GLU A 99 0.87 -2.62 8.54
CA GLU A 99 0.48 -2.73 7.12
C GLU A 99 -0.74 -1.85 6.86
N ALA A 100 -0.70 -1.04 5.80
CA ALA A 100 -1.87 -0.24 5.44
C ALA A 100 -3.06 -1.15 5.10
N GLY A 101 -4.23 -0.81 5.65
CA GLY A 101 -5.47 -1.54 5.40
C GLY A 101 -6.27 -0.92 4.24
N PRO A 102 -7.59 -0.72 4.41
CA PRO A 102 -8.42 -0.11 3.37
C PRO A 102 -8.04 1.35 3.12
N GLN A 103 -8.63 1.92 2.05
CA GLN A 103 -8.56 3.36 1.77
C GLN A 103 -8.98 4.18 3.02
N PRO A 104 -8.27 5.28 3.35
CA PRO A 104 -8.60 6.06 4.53
C PRO A 104 -9.99 6.70 4.37
N LEU A 105 -10.82 6.62 5.40
CA LEU A 105 -12.18 7.12 5.37
C LEU A 105 -12.21 8.58 5.80
N LYS A 106 -12.73 9.46 4.95
CA LYS A 106 -12.95 10.86 5.31
C LYS A 106 -14.10 10.96 6.32
N LEU A 107 -13.85 11.61 7.45
CA LEU A 107 -14.82 11.88 8.50
C LEU A 107 -15.52 13.23 8.26
N SER A 108 -16.64 13.46 8.94
CA SER A 108 -17.46 14.69 8.80
C SER A 108 -16.77 15.95 9.31
N ASP A 109 -15.76 15.80 10.16
CA ASP A 109 -14.92 16.87 10.72
C ASP A 109 -13.69 17.19 9.85
N ASN A 110 -13.61 16.61 8.64
CA ASN A 110 -12.47 16.66 7.71
C ASN A 110 -11.20 15.92 8.16
N ASN A 111 -11.23 15.16 9.25
CA ASN A 111 -10.17 14.21 9.57
C ASN A 111 -10.32 12.92 8.75
N TYR A 112 -9.31 12.05 8.85
CA TYR A 112 -9.30 10.75 8.18
C TYR A 112 -9.14 9.63 9.21
N LEU A 113 -10.00 8.63 9.13
CA LEU A 113 -9.82 7.36 9.82
C LEU A 113 -8.92 6.47 8.97
N PHE A 114 -7.73 6.20 9.47
CA PHE A 114 -6.78 5.27 8.88
C PHE A 114 -6.78 3.95 9.66
N LEU A 115 -7.12 2.86 8.98
CA LEU A 115 -7.13 1.51 9.56
C LEU A 115 -5.93 0.73 9.04
N TYR A 116 -5.21 0.05 9.93
CA TYR A 116 -4.02 -0.73 9.60
C TYR A 116 -4.05 -2.10 10.29
N ASN A 117 -3.41 -3.08 9.67
CA ASN A 117 -3.12 -4.37 10.27
C ASN A 117 -1.79 -4.29 11.02
N SER A 118 -1.67 -5.06 12.10
CA SER A 118 -0.45 -5.17 12.86
C SER A 118 -0.23 -6.58 13.40
N ALA A 119 1.03 -6.91 13.68
CA ALA A 119 1.39 -8.11 14.42
C ALA A 119 2.34 -7.81 15.58
N ARG A 120 2.25 -8.66 16.60
CA ARG A 120 3.24 -8.80 17.68
C ARG A 120 3.66 -10.25 17.81
N HIS A 121 4.90 -10.48 18.20
CA HIS A 121 5.26 -11.78 18.75
C HIS A 121 4.53 -11.95 20.08
N THR A 122 3.94 -13.13 20.27
CA THR A 122 3.41 -13.52 21.57
C THR A 122 3.91 -14.92 21.86
N THR A 123 4.42 -15.12 23.06
CA THR A 123 4.52 -16.45 23.63
C THR A 123 3.12 -16.85 24.08
N ILE A 124 2.56 -17.89 23.47
CA ILE A 124 1.35 -18.52 24.01
C ILE A 124 1.85 -19.42 25.15
N PRO A 125 1.34 -19.27 26.39
CA PRO A 125 1.68 -20.15 27.49
C PRO A 125 1.34 -21.62 27.20
#